data_AF-A0A923Q694-F1
#
_entry.id   AF-A0A923Q694-F1
#
_cell.length_a   1.000
_cell.length_b   1.000
_cell.length_c   1.000
_cell.angle_alpha   90.00
_cell.angle_beta   90.00
_cell.angle_gamma   90.00
#
_symmetry.space_group_name_H-M   'P 1'
#
loop_
_entity.id
_entity.type
_entity.pdbx_description
1 polymer ?
#
loop_
_entity_poly.entity_id
_entity_poly.type
_entity_poly.pdbx_seq_one_letter_code
_entity_poly.pdbx_strand_id
1 'polypeptide(L)'
;AIDADLNAGLIDEDTARTRRAEVSGEADFYGAMDGASKFVKGDAIAGILITMINLFGGFLIGVVQRGMPIGGAVKTYSLLSVGDGLVSQIPALLISVASGLIVTRSATQSDLGSDLIGQFARQKRAMRIAGAAMCIMAIIPGLPKVPFLMIGVILLVVASRLTDEDEAAAANDLPALAAGPAPDSSEALATSMRVEPLELEVAYDLVELVDPASGGDLLDRVRALRRKLAFDLGIVIPLVRTRDNLDLPPNVYTIRLHGVEVGRGQAPGGQVLAIGDDLAALPGTVTKEPVFGLAAKWIPAELHQQADLMGATVVDRASVITTHLAEVVRNAASRLLGREDVKVLVDMVRASHPTVVEELTPAVLTLGEIQRSLQGLLEEGVAVRDLVRIFEALSERGRVNKDREGLVEAARTTLGGAISATLAVDGRLPVLTLDPLAEHAMLAVLRPGDNGTFLALDPAYTERLLSDLKSRVEQAEMRGDRPVLVCSPPLRPALRKLTKLAIDRLPVLSYAELGDQLQLDTIGAVTGAHSIAA
;
A
#
# COMPACT_ATOMS: atom_id res chain seq x y z
N ALA A 1 21.80 19.32 -13.13
CA ALA A 1 20.36 19.58 -13.18
C ALA A 1 20.09 21.09 -13.27
N ILE A 2 20.43 21.88 -12.24
CA ILE A 2 20.18 23.33 -12.20
C ILE A 2 20.71 24.08 -13.45
N ASP A 3 21.92 23.77 -13.92
CA ASP A 3 22.49 24.43 -15.12
C ASP A 3 21.80 24.03 -16.42
N ALA A 4 21.27 22.81 -16.48
CA ALA A 4 20.48 22.35 -17.62
C ALA A 4 19.11 23.02 -17.65
N ASP A 5 18.49 23.23 -16.48
CA ASP A 5 17.20 23.91 -16.34
C ASP A 5 17.31 25.41 -16.64
N LEU A 6 18.41 26.07 -16.25
CA LEU A 6 18.71 27.47 -16.60
C LEU A 6 18.95 27.62 -18.11
N ASN A 7 19.76 26.73 -18.71
CA ASN A 7 20.02 26.75 -20.15
C ASN A 7 18.79 26.39 -20.99
N ALA A 8 17.86 25.62 -20.44
CA ALA A 8 16.56 25.31 -21.06
C ALA A 8 15.51 26.41 -20.85
N GLY A 9 15.82 27.48 -20.10
CA GLY A 9 14.90 28.58 -19.81
C GLY A 9 13.74 28.22 -18.88
N LEU A 10 13.84 27.08 -18.17
CA LEU A 10 12.81 26.62 -17.23
C LEU A 10 12.87 27.35 -15.88
N ILE A 11 14.02 27.96 -15.57
CA ILE A 11 14.26 28.78 -14.38
C ILE A 11 15.04 30.04 -14.77
N ASP A 12 14.84 31.14 -14.04
CA ASP A 12 15.62 32.36 -14.22
C ASP A 12 16.96 32.32 -13.44
N GLU A 13 17.83 33.29 -13.72
CA GLU A 13 19.20 33.32 -13.17
C GLU A 13 19.22 33.54 -11.65
N ASP A 14 18.26 34.30 -11.11
CA ASP A 14 18.11 34.52 -9.66
C ASP A 14 17.61 33.26 -8.93
N THR A 15 16.67 32.50 -9.53
CA THR A 15 16.21 31.22 -9.01
C THR A 15 17.30 30.16 -9.10
N ALA A 16 18.07 30.13 -10.19
CA ALA A 16 19.21 29.23 -10.34
C ALA A 16 20.29 29.53 -9.28
N ARG A 17 20.56 30.81 -9.01
CA ARG A 17 21.50 31.24 -7.96
C ARG A 17 21.04 30.82 -6.56
N THR A 18 19.74 30.97 -6.27
CA THR A 18 19.14 30.54 -5.00
C THR A 18 19.22 29.04 -4.81
N ARG A 19 18.82 28.25 -5.83
CA ARG A 19 18.91 26.78 -5.77
C ARG A 19 20.34 26.27 -5.65
N ARG A 20 21.31 26.91 -6.30
CA ARG A 20 22.73 26.56 -6.13
C ARG A 20 23.19 26.83 -4.70
N ALA A 21 22.77 27.94 -4.10
CA ALA A 21 23.08 28.26 -2.71
C ALA A 21 22.46 27.24 -1.74
N GLU A 22 21.22 26.82 -1.98
CA GLU A 22 20.54 25.78 -1.18
C GLU A 22 21.26 24.43 -1.29
N VAL A 23 21.60 23.98 -2.50
CA VAL A 23 22.31 22.72 -2.71
C VAL A 23 23.74 22.77 -2.13
N SER A 24 24.43 23.91 -2.24
CA SER A 24 25.74 24.09 -1.59
C SER A 24 25.62 24.05 -0.07
N GLY A 25 24.59 24.70 0.50
CA GLY A 25 24.32 24.67 1.94
C GLY A 25 23.99 23.27 2.45
N GLU A 26 23.24 22.48 1.67
CA GLU A 26 22.94 21.09 1.96
C GLU A 26 24.21 20.22 1.93
N ALA A 27 25.04 20.38 0.90
CA ALA A 27 26.32 19.67 0.80
C ALA A 27 27.29 20.03 1.93
N ASP A 28 27.39 21.31 2.29
CA ASP A 28 28.22 21.79 3.40
C ASP A 28 27.69 21.29 4.75
N PHE A 29 26.37 21.23 4.94
CA PHE A 29 25.73 20.67 6.13
C PHE A 29 26.05 19.19 6.29
N TYR A 30 25.89 18.39 5.22
CA TYR A 30 26.21 16.96 5.26
C TYR A 30 27.72 16.70 5.41
N GLY A 31 28.58 17.54 4.82
CA GLY A 31 30.03 17.48 5.01
C GLY A 31 30.44 17.80 6.45
N ALA A 32 29.87 18.84 7.06
CA ALA A 32 30.09 19.19 8.46
C ALA A 32 29.52 18.14 9.43
N MET A 33 28.36 17.56 9.12
CA MET A 33 27.71 16.50 9.90
C MET A 33 28.50 15.19 9.89
N ASP A 34 29.09 14.78 8.75
CA ASP A 34 29.95 13.60 8.68
C ASP A 34 31.25 13.81 9.49
N GLY A 35 31.82 15.01 9.42
CA GLY A 35 32.96 15.41 10.25
C GLY A 35 32.64 15.35 11.74
N ALA A 36 31.60 16.07 12.17
CA ALA A 36 31.16 16.10 13.57
C ALA A 36 30.80 14.71 14.10
N SER A 37 30.11 13.87 13.32
CA SER A 37 29.74 12.51 13.72
C SER A 37 30.96 11.61 13.93
N LYS A 38 32.03 11.77 13.14
CA LYS A 38 33.29 11.01 13.34
C LYS A 38 34.02 11.43 14.62
N PHE A 39 34.05 12.72 14.96
CA PHE A 39 34.67 13.22 16.21
C PHE A 39 33.85 12.85 17.46
N VAL A 40 32.52 13.00 17.41
CA VAL A 40 31.63 12.65 18.53
C VAL A 40 31.64 11.15 18.81
N LYS A 41 31.69 10.31 17.76
CA LYS A 41 31.84 8.86 17.93
C LYS A 41 33.18 8.48 18.57
N GLY A 42 34.26 9.16 18.21
CA GLY A 42 35.58 8.96 18.83
C GLY A 42 35.62 9.33 20.31
N ASP A 43 35.03 10.48 20.67
CA ASP A 43 34.98 10.96 22.05
C ASP A 43 34.08 10.10 22.95
N ALA A 44 32.95 9.62 22.41
CA ALA A 44 32.07 8.69 23.13
C ALA A 44 32.76 7.34 23.41
N ILE A 45 33.50 6.79 22.44
CA ILE A 45 34.24 5.54 22.61
C ILE A 45 35.36 5.71 23.65
N ALA A 46 36.11 6.82 23.60
CA ALA A 46 37.16 7.13 24.57
C ALA A 46 36.59 7.32 25.99
N GLY A 47 35.47 8.02 26.13
CA GLY A 47 34.80 8.24 27.41
C GLY A 47 34.30 6.94 28.06
N ILE A 48 33.76 6.02 27.27
CA ILE A 48 33.34 4.69 27.76
C ILE A 48 34.56 3.89 28.23
N LEU A 49 35.66 3.91 27.47
CA LEU A 49 36.91 3.23 27.83
C LEU A 49 37.51 3.77 29.13
N ILE A 50 37.61 5.09 29.27
CA ILE A 50 38.14 5.74 30.48
C ILE A 50 37.26 5.42 31.69
N THR A 51 35.94 5.49 31.53
CA THR A 51 34.98 5.15 32.60
C THR A 51 35.15 3.69 33.04
N MET A 52 35.30 2.78 32.10
CA MET A 52 35.49 1.35 32.38
C MET A 52 36.82 1.10 33.10
N ILE A 53 37.91 1.74 32.67
CA ILE A 53 39.22 1.64 33.32
C ILE A 53 39.17 2.21 34.75
N ASN A 54 38.56 3.38 34.94
CA ASN A 54 38.45 4.02 36.26
C ASN A 54 37.57 3.19 37.21
N LEU A 55 36.50 2.59 36.69
CA LEU A 55 35.61 1.74 37.48
C LEU A 55 36.29 0.44 37.91
N PHE A 56 36.85 -0.32 36.97
CA PHE A 56 37.48 -1.61 37.28
C PHE A 56 38.83 -1.44 37.98
N GLY A 57 39.65 -0.49 37.54
CA GLY A 57 40.93 -0.18 38.18
C GLY A 57 40.75 0.38 39.59
N GLY A 58 39.80 1.30 39.76
CA GLY A 58 39.42 1.84 41.07
C GLY A 58 38.89 0.76 42.01
N PHE A 59 38.01 -0.12 41.50
CA PHE A 59 37.52 -1.28 42.25
C PHE A 59 38.67 -2.22 42.68
N LEU A 60 39.56 -2.58 41.77
CA LEU A 60 40.68 -3.48 42.04
C LEU A 60 41.63 -2.90 43.10
N ILE A 61 42.00 -1.62 42.96
CA ILE A 61 42.83 -0.91 43.96
C ILE A 61 42.10 -0.79 45.30
N GLY A 62 40.79 -0.49 45.27
CA GLY A 62 39.95 -0.37 46.46
C GLY A 62 39.89 -1.66 47.29
N VAL A 63 39.71 -2.80 46.64
CA VAL A 63 39.61 -4.10 47.32
C VAL A 63 40.99 -4.67 47.66
N VAL A 64 41.92 -4.69 46.70
CA VAL A 64 43.20 -5.40 46.84
C VAL A 64 44.24 -4.59 47.60
N GLN A 65 44.39 -3.28 47.32
CA GLN A 65 45.41 -2.46 47.97
C GLN A 65 44.90 -1.73 49.21
N ARG A 66 43.64 -1.28 49.22
CA ARG A 66 43.06 -0.49 50.32
C ARG A 66 42.19 -1.31 51.28
N GLY A 67 42.05 -2.62 51.06
CA GLY A 67 41.32 -3.55 51.93
C GLY A 67 39.83 -3.22 52.11
N MET A 68 39.22 -2.47 51.19
CA MET A 68 37.82 -2.09 51.32
C MET A 68 36.90 -3.29 51.08
N PRO A 69 35.76 -3.38 51.81
CA PRO A 69 34.71 -4.31 51.48
C PRO A 69 34.24 -4.11 50.04
N ILE A 70 34.04 -5.21 49.30
CA ILE A 70 33.67 -5.22 47.88
C ILE A 70 32.51 -4.26 47.58
N GLY A 71 31.45 -4.29 48.38
CA GLY A 71 30.30 -3.39 48.20
C GLY A 71 30.62 -1.90 48.39
N GLY A 72 31.54 -1.57 49.30
CA GLY A 72 31.98 -0.20 49.54
C GLY A 72 32.87 0.33 48.41
N ALA A 73 33.75 -0.52 47.87
CA ALA A 73 34.61 -0.19 46.74
C ALA A 73 33.78 0.08 45.47
N VAL A 74 32.81 -0.80 45.16
CA VAL A 74 31.93 -0.60 44.00
C VAL A 74 31.17 0.72 44.11
N LYS A 75 30.54 1.03 45.26
CA LYS A 75 29.77 2.27 45.42
C LYS A 75 30.64 3.52 45.26
N THR A 76 31.83 3.53 45.87
CA THR A 76 32.72 4.70 45.86
C THR A 76 33.29 4.97 44.47
N TYR A 77 33.87 3.96 43.83
CA TYR A 77 34.50 4.14 42.52
C TYR A 77 33.49 4.24 41.37
N SER A 78 32.27 3.69 41.52
CA SER A 78 31.16 3.99 40.60
C SER A 78 30.76 5.47 40.67
N LEU A 79 30.61 6.03 41.87
CA LEU A 79 30.20 7.41 42.04
C LEU A 79 31.28 8.39 41.54
N LEU A 80 32.56 8.09 41.80
CA LEU A 80 33.69 8.86 41.27
C LEU A 80 33.79 8.78 39.74
N SER A 81 33.59 7.60 39.15
CA SER A 81 33.67 7.42 37.69
C SER A 81 32.50 8.09 36.96
N VAL A 82 31.29 8.06 37.53
CA VAL A 82 30.14 8.81 37.00
C VAL A 82 30.39 10.32 37.13
N GLY A 83 30.97 10.77 38.24
CA GLY A 83 31.35 12.17 38.43
C GLY A 83 32.37 12.66 37.41
N ASP A 84 33.43 11.87 37.17
CA ASP A 84 34.46 12.15 36.15
C ASP A 84 33.87 12.20 34.74
N GLY A 85 32.99 11.24 34.41
CA GLY A 85 32.25 11.22 33.15
C GLY A 85 31.43 12.50 32.93
N LEU A 86 30.72 12.98 33.96
CA LEU A 86 29.95 14.23 33.87
C LEU A 86 30.84 15.48 33.73
N VAL A 87 31.96 15.53 34.46
CA VAL A 87 32.91 16.67 34.42
C VAL A 87 33.63 16.76 33.07
N SER A 88 33.90 15.62 32.42
CA SER A 88 34.56 15.57 31.11
C SER A 88 33.58 15.76 29.94
N GLN A 89 32.43 15.10 29.97
CA GLN A 89 31.50 15.05 28.83
C GLN A 89 30.69 16.34 28.66
N ILE A 90 30.29 17.01 29.75
CA ILE A 90 29.48 18.24 29.64
C ILE A 90 30.25 19.35 28.92
N PRO A 91 31.51 19.67 29.27
CA PRO A 91 32.30 20.66 28.52
C PRO A 91 32.59 20.24 27.09
N ALA A 92 32.92 18.96 26.84
CA ALA A 92 33.18 18.45 25.49
C ALA A 92 31.96 18.61 24.57
N LEU A 93 30.76 18.29 25.07
CA LEU A 93 29.51 18.49 24.35
C LEU A 93 29.27 19.98 24.05
N LEU A 94 29.49 20.87 25.02
CA LEU A 94 29.34 22.31 24.82
C LEU A 94 30.31 22.86 23.77
N ILE A 95 31.57 22.41 23.78
CA ILE A 95 32.59 22.81 22.81
C ILE A 95 32.25 22.26 21.42
N SER A 96 31.77 21.02 21.33
CA SER A 96 31.34 20.39 20.07
C SER A 96 30.15 21.12 19.45
N VAL A 97 29.13 21.43 20.25
CA VAL A 97 27.95 22.19 19.81
C VAL A 97 28.35 23.62 19.40
N ALA A 98 29.18 24.30 20.19
CA ALA A 98 29.68 25.63 19.84
C ALA A 98 30.50 25.62 18.55
N SER A 99 31.38 24.63 18.37
CA SER A 99 32.18 24.47 17.15
C SER A 99 31.31 24.16 15.94
N GLY A 100 30.31 23.28 16.09
CA GLY A 100 29.33 22.97 15.06
C GLY A 100 28.54 24.22 14.63
N LEU A 101 28.10 25.03 15.59
CA LEU A 101 27.40 26.30 15.34
C LEU A 101 28.31 27.36 14.68
N ILE A 102 29.61 27.38 15.00
CA ILE A 102 30.57 28.29 14.37
C ILE A 102 30.88 27.85 12.93
N VAL A 103 30.94 26.55 12.65
CA VAL A 103 31.23 26.01 11.31
C VAL A 103 30.03 26.18 10.37
N THR A 104 28.79 26.03 10.86
CA THR A 104 27.58 26.24 10.03
C THR A 104 27.33 27.72 9.69
N ARG A 105 28.04 28.65 10.34
CA ARG A 105 27.98 30.10 10.07
C ARG A 105 28.40 30.48 8.64
N SER A 106 29.23 29.68 7.94
CA SER A 106 29.73 30.07 6.61
C SER A 106 28.64 30.12 5.52
N ALA A 107 27.43 29.64 5.81
CA ALA A 107 26.33 29.53 4.84
C ALA A 107 25.24 30.62 4.96
N THR A 108 25.20 31.45 6.02
CA THR A 108 24.08 32.39 6.26
C THR A 108 24.55 33.84 6.48
N GLN A 109 23.84 34.81 5.89
CA GLN A 109 24.15 36.25 5.97
C GLN A 109 23.64 36.95 7.27
N SER A 110 22.85 36.28 8.12
CA SER A 110 22.24 36.81 9.33
C SER A 110 23.07 36.60 10.61
N ASP A 111 22.77 37.37 11.67
CA ASP A 111 23.38 37.22 12.99
C ASP A 111 22.79 36.00 13.72
N LEU A 112 23.60 34.95 13.87
CA LEU A 112 23.24 33.65 14.46
C LEU A 112 22.53 33.77 15.82
N GLY A 113 22.90 34.76 16.63
CA GLY A 113 22.26 35.00 17.93
C GLY A 113 20.77 35.32 17.80
N SER A 114 20.41 36.17 16.83
CA SER A 114 19.02 36.56 16.59
C SER A 114 18.17 35.41 16.02
N ASP A 115 18.75 34.57 15.17
CA ASP A 115 18.05 33.41 14.58
C ASP A 115 17.86 32.28 15.60
N LEU A 116 18.87 31.98 16.42
CA LEU A 116 18.75 30.99 17.49
C LEU A 116 17.73 31.44 18.55
N ILE A 117 17.79 32.70 18.97
CA ILE A 117 16.79 33.26 19.89
C ILE A 117 15.40 33.19 19.26
N GLY A 118 15.27 33.50 17.97
CA GLY A 118 14.02 33.38 17.22
C GLY A 118 13.48 31.95 17.14
N GLN A 119 14.34 30.95 16.95
CA GLN A 119 13.94 29.54 16.88
C GLN A 119 13.56 28.96 18.25
N PHE A 120 14.34 29.24 19.30
CA PHE A 120 14.00 28.83 20.67
C PHE A 120 12.74 29.52 21.17
N ALA A 121 12.52 30.78 20.79
CA ALA A 121 11.31 31.52 21.08
C ALA A 121 10.07 30.92 20.40
N ARG A 122 10.21 30.23 19.26
CA ARG A 122 9.06 29.60 18.57
C ARG A 122 8.61 28.28 19.20
N GLN A 123 9.43 27.60 20.00
CA GLN A 123 9.09 26.32 20.62
C GLN A 123 8.49 26.47 22.04
N LYS A 124 7.29 27.05 22.13
CA LYS A 124 6.60 27.33 23.41
C LYS A 124 6.43 26.08 24.29
N ARG A 125 6.07 24.94 23.70
CA ARG A 125 5.88 23.66 24.44
C ARG A 125 7.17 23.18 25.08
N ALA A 126 8.29 23.21 24.36
CA ALA A 126 9.59 22.80 24.88
C ALA A 126 10.00 23.68 26.09
N MET A 127 9.78 24.99 25.99
CA MET A 127 10.07 25.94 27.07
C MET A 127 9.17 25.73 28.31
N ARG A 128 7.88 25.41 28.12
CA ARG A 128 6.97 25.06 29.24
C ARG A 128 7.41 23.77 29.94
N ILE A 129 7.74 22.73 29.18
CA ILE A 129 8.17 21.44 29.73
C ILE A 129 9.49 21.60 30.49
N ALA A 130 10.47 22.29 29.89
CA ALA A 130 11.75 22.57 30.53
C ALA A 130 11.60 23.39 31.82
N GLY A 131 10.81 24.47 31.78
CA GLY A 131 10.54 25.30 32.96
C GLY A 131 9.85 24.53 34.09
N ALA A 132 8.83 23.73 33.77
CA ALA A 132 8.15 22.87 34.74
C ALA A 132 9.09 21.81 35.33
N ALA A 133 9.91 21.17 34.49
CA ALA A 133 10.90 20.19 34.94
C ALA A 133 11.93 20.82 35.89
N MET A 134 12.40 22.04 35.64
CA MET A 134 13.31 22.77 36.53
C MET A 134 12.66 23.11 37.88
N CYS A 135 11.38 23.49 37.89
CA CYS A 135 10.64 23.70 39.14
C CYS A 135 10.44 22.40 39.93
N ILE A 136 10.15 21.29 39.26
CA ILE A 136 10.04 19.96 39.90
C ILE A 136 11.38 19.52 40.47
N MET A 137 12.47 19.75 39.74
CA MET A 137 13.83 19.39 40.16
C MET A 137 14.26 20.17 41.43
N ALA A 138 13.73 21.37 41.66
CA ALA A 138 13.96 22.14 42.89
C ALA A 138 13.32 21.50 44.15
N ILE A 139 12.38 20.57 43.99
CA ILE A 139 11.74 19.83 45.09
C ILE A 139 12.65 18.68 45.57
N ILE A 140 13.58 18.21 44.73
CA ILE A 140 14.47 17.09 45.06
C ILE A 140 15.46 17.52 46.17
N PRO A 141 15.51 16.81 47.31
CA PRO A 141 16.44 17.13 48.39
C PRO A 141 17.89 16.90 47.95
N GLY A 142 18.75 17.90 48.14
CA GLY A 142 20.18 17.85 47.78
C GLY A 142 20.58 18.83 46.66
N LEU A 143 19.63 19.42 45.94
CA LEU A 143 19.90 20.41 44.89
C LEU A 143 19.70 21.86 45.38
N PRO A 144 20.46 22.84 44.85
CA PRO A 144 20.32 24.25 45.21
C PRO A 144 18.99 24.80 44.69
N LYS A 145 17.99 24.89 45.57
CA LYS A 145 16.60 25.18 45.21
C LYS A 145 16.41 26.53 44.50
N VAL A 146 17.14 27.55 44.93
CA VAL A 146 16.96 28.93 44.45
C VAL A 146 17.31 29.07 42.96
N PRO A 147 18.48 28.65 42.45
CA PRO A 147 18.79 28.68 41.02
C PRO A 147 17.78 27.96 40.12
N PHE A 148 17.39 26.73 40.48
CA PHE A 148 16.47 25.93 39.68
C PHE A 148 15.07 26.54 39.61
N LEU A 149 14.58 27.08 40.73
CA LEU A 149 13.28 27.74 40.77
C LEU A 149 13.31 29.07 39.99
N MET A 150 14.41 29.82 40.06
CA MET A 150 14.57 31.09 39.35
C MET A 150 14.61 30.88 37.83
N ILE A 151 15.42 29.93 37.35
CA ILE A 151 15.49 29.56 35.93
C ILE A 151 14.15 28.98 35.45
N GLY A 152 13.54 28.08 36.23
CA GLY A 152 12.24 27.48 35.90
C GLY A 152 11.13 28.52 35.73
N VAL A 153 11.06 29.49 36.65
CA VAL A 153 10.08 30.59 36.58
C VAL A 153 10.35 31.51 35.38
N ILE A 154 11.62 31.85 35.10
CA ILE A 154 11.96 32.65 33.91
C ILE A 154 11.51 31.95 32.63
N LEU A 155 11.82 30.66 32.48
CA LEU A 155 11.43 29.88 31.30
C LEU A 155 9.90 29.81 31.14
N LEU A 156 9.15 29.66 32.24
CA LEU A 156 7.68 29.67 32.22
C LEU A 156 7.09 31.04 31.87
N VAL A 157 7.71 32.14 32.34
CA VAL A 157 7.27 33.52 32.02
C VAL A 157 7.59 33.87 30.57
N VAL A 158 8.76 33.46 30.05
CA VAL A 158 9.09 33.62 28.63
C VAL A 158 8.12 32.79 27.79
N ALA A 159 7.86 31.54 28.17
CA ALA A 159 6.89 30.68 27.49
C ALA A 159 5.45 31.22 27.52
N SER A 160 5.03 31.96 28.55
CA SER A 160 3.68 32.53 28.59
C SER A 160 3.51 33.79 27.73
N ARG A 161 4.61 34.47 27.37
CA ARG A 161 4.62 35.65 26.49
C ARG A 161 4.80 35.33 25.02
N LEU A 162 5.11 34.09 24.68
CA LEU A 162 5.21 33.61 23.31
C LEU A 162 3.79 33.29 22.80
N THR A 163 3.39 33.94 21.71
CA THR A 163 2.14 33.64 21.00
C THR A 163 2.27 32.27 20.33
N ASP A 164 1.28 31.41 20.57
CA ASP A 164 1.23 30.07 20.00
C ASP A 164 0.87 30.17 18.50
N GLU A 165 1.84 30.02 17.59
CA GLU A 165 1.52 29.65 16.20
C GLU A 165 1.00 28.19 16.15
N ASP A 166 1.33 27.36 17.16
CA ASP A 166 0.89 25.97 17.29
C ASP A 166 -0.49 25.77 17.98
N GLU A 167 -1.10 26.79 18.60
CA GLU A 167 -2.51 26.72 19.08
C GLU A 167 -3.49 26.95 17.92
N ALA A 168 -3.05 27.52 16.80
CA ALA A 168 -3.81 27.46 15.55
C ALA A 168 -3.82 26.04 14.92
N ALA A 169 -2.83 25.20 15.26
CA ALA A 169 -2.73 23.81 14.78
C ALA A 169 -3.24 22.77 15.80
N ALA A 170 -3.19 23.04 17.11
CA ALA A 170 -3.54 22.07 18.15
C ALA A 170 -4.93 22.28 18.80
N ALA A 171 -5.66 23.33 18.45
CA ALA A 171 -7.08 23.49 18.82
C ALA A 171 -8.05 22.74 17.88
N ASN A 172 -7.54 22.06 16.84
CA ASN A 172 -8.34 21.31 15.85
C ASN A 172 -8.53 19.81 16.17
N ASP A 173 -8.08 19.31 17.33
CA ASP A 173 -8.13 17.88 17.66
C ASP A 173 -8.94 17.55 18.93
N LEU A 174 -10.07 18.21 19.14
CA LEU A 174 -11.25 17.63 19.80
C LEU A 174 -12.51 18.14 19.05
N PRO A 175 -13.48 17.27 18.69
CA PRO A 175 -14.51 17.59 17.72
C PRO A 175 -15.54 18.56 18.30
N ALA A 176 -15.35 19.86 18.05
CA ALA A 176 -16.44 20.82 18.05
C ALA A 176 -17.07 20.83 16.66
N LEU A 177 -18.30 20.32 16.59
CA LEU A 177 -19.21 20.55 15.48
C LEU A 177 -19.29 22.07 15.17
N ALA A 178 -19.15 22.40 13.88
CA ALA A 178 -19.22 23.71 13.21
C ALA A 178 -17.94 24.60 13.34
N ALA A 179 -17.22 24.97 12.28
CA ALA A 179 -17.49 25.00 10.85
C ALA A 179 -16.20 24.63 10.07
N GLY A 180 -16.35 23.90 8.96
CA GLY A 180 -15.23 23.56 8.07
C GLY A 180 -14.50 24.80 7.52
N PRO A 181 -13.31 24.62 6.91
CA PRO A 181 -12.61 25.71 6.24
C PRO A 181 -13.57 26.41 5.28
N ALA A 182 -13.43 27.74 5.15
CA ALA A 182 -14.23 28.50 4.19
C ALA A 182 -14.22 27.75 2.84
N PRO A 183 -15.40 27.46 2.25
CA PRO A 183 -15.54 26.53 1.13
C PRO A 183 -14.68 26.89 -0.10
N ASP A 184 -14.19 28.13 -0.16
CA ASP A 184 -13.40 28.68 -1.26
C ASP A 184 -11.89 28.86 -0.96
N SER A 185 -11.37 28.35 0.16
CA SER A 185 -9.92 28.37 0.40
C SER A 185 -9.20 27.47 -0.61
N SER A 186 -8.02 27.90 -1.10
CA SER A 186 -7.24 27.17 -2.10
C SER A 186 -6.91 25.72 -1.67
N GLU A 187 -6.73 25.49 -0.36
CA GLU A 187 -6.49 24.17 0.21
C GLU A 187 -7.75 23.29 0.29
N ALA A 188 -8.91 23.88 0.60
CA ALA A 188 -10.20 23.18 0.56
C ALA A 188 -10.59 22.81 -0.88
N LEU A 189 -10.35 23.73 -1.82
CA LEU A 189 -10.52 23.49 -3.26
C LEU A 189 -9.55 22.40 -3.73
N ALA A 190 -8.26 22.47 -3.37
CA ALA A 190 -7.28 21.44 -3.72
C ALA A 190 -7.63 20.07 -3.15
N THR A 191 -8.22 20.00 -1.95
CA THR A 191 -8.67 18.73 -1.34
C THR A 191 -9.94 18.21 -2.02
N SER A 192 -10.88 19.10 -2.39
CA SER A 192 -12.08 18.74 -3.14
C SER A 192 -11.78 18.27 -4.58
N MET A 193 -10.69 18.76 -5.17
CA MET A 193 -10.22 18.36 -6.50
C MET A 193 -9.48 17.02 -6.51
N ARG A 194 -9.15 16.45 -5.34
CA ARG A 194 -8.49 15.13 -5.30
C ARG A 194 -9.46 14.06 -5.76
N VAL A 195 -9.07 13.36 -6.80
CA VAL A 195 -9.78 12.19 -7.28
C VAL A 195 -9.45 11.01 -6.37
N GLU A 196 -10.46 10.50 -5.68
CA GLU A 196 -10.29 9.34 -4.83
C GLU A 196 -10.22 8.06 -5.68
N PRO A 197 -9.28 7.13 -5.39
CA PRO A 197 -9.14 5.91 -6.17
C PRO A 197 -10.38 5.00 -6.14
N LEU A 198 -11.10 4.98 -5.00
CA LEU A 198 -12.22 4.09 -4.76
C LEU A 198 -13.25 4.75 -3.83
N GLU A 199 -14.48 4.91 -4.33
CA GLU A 199 -15.58 5.51 -3.59
C GLU A 199 -16.82 4.62 -3.61
N LEU A 200 -17.56 4.63 -2.50
CA LEU A 200 -18.88 4.03 -2.37
C LEU A 200 -19.87 5.15 -2.05
N GLU A 201 -20.68 5.52 -3.02
CA GLU A 201 -21.76 6.47 -2.84
C GLU A 201 -23.05 5.73 -2.50
N VAL A 202 -23.75 6.19 -1.48
CA VAL A 202 -25.01 5.58 -1.02
C VAL A 202 -26.11 6.62 -1.03
N ALA A 203 -27.33 6.22 -1.40
CA ALA A 203 -28.50 7.06 -1.25
C ALA A 203 -28.79 7.34 0.24
N TYR A 204 -29.52 8.41 0.52
CA TYR A 204 -29.81 8.87 1.88
C TYR A 204 -30.44 7.79 2.78
N ASP A 205 -31.31 6.94 2.23
CA ASP A 205 -31.98 5.86 2.96
C ASP A 205 -31.06 4.67 3.31
N LEU A 206 -29.90 4.57 2.65
CA LEU A 206 -28.89 3.55 2.94
C LEU A 206 -27.90 3.98 4.02
N VAL A 207 -27.97 5.23 4.48
CA VAL A 207 -27.07 5.76 5.54
C VAL A 207 -27.24 4.97 6.84
N GLU A 208 -28.41 4.38 7.09
CA GLU A 208 -28.65 3.48 8.23
C GLU A 208 -27.73 2.24 8.24
N LEU A 209 -27.26 1.79 7.07
CA LEU A 209 -26.32 0.67 6.95
C LEU A 209 -24.89 1.07 7.33
N VAL A 210 -24.59 2.37 7.24
CA VAL A 210 -23.27 2.96 7.49
C VAL A 210 -23.12 3.38 8.95
N ASP A 211 -24.21 3.83 9.58
CA ASP A 211 -24.23 4.36 10.95
C ASP A 211 -24.27 3.25 12.02
N PRO A 212 -23.20 3.10 12.85
CA PRO A 212 -23.18 2.13 13.93
C PRO A 212 -24.24 2.37 15.01
N ALA A 213 -24.68 3.63 15.21
CA ALA A 213 -25.71 3.94 16.20
C ALA A 213 -27.09 3.39 15.78
N SER A 214 -27.32 3.27 14.48
CA SER A 214 -28.51 2.67 13.87
C SER A 214 -28.40 1.14 13.71
N GLY A 215 -27.30 0.53 14.17
CA GLY A 215 -27.03 -0.90 14.01
C GLY A 215 -26.43 -1.30 12.66
N GLY A 216 -25.99 -0.33 11.85
CA GLY A 216 -25.30 -0.55 10.59
C GLY A 216 -23.87 -1.07 10.79
N ASP A 217 -23.47 -2.07 9.99
CA ASP A 217 -22.14 -2.69 10.04
C ASP A 217 -21.36 -2.57 8.72
N LEU A 218 -21.86 -1.81 7.75
CA LEU A 218 -21.31 -1.73 6.40
C LEU A 218 -19.85 -1.26 6.41
N LEU A 219 -19.52 -0.24 7.21
CA LEU A 219 -18.14 0.26 7.31
C LEU A 219 -17.15 -0.79 7.83
N ASP A 220 -17.57 -1.59 8.80
CA ASP A 220 -16.73 -2.65 9.36
C ASP A 220 -16.56 -3.80 8.37
N ARG A 221 -17.60 -4.15 7.61
CA ARG A 221 -17.51 -5.12 6.52
C ARG A 221 -16.62 -4.62 5.39
N VAL A 222 -16.67 -3.34 5.02
CA VAL A 222 -15.77 -2.73 4.03
C VAL A 222 -14.31 -2.77 4.50
N ARG A 223 -14.05 -2.49 5.79
CA ARG A 223 -12.70 -2.61 6.38
C ARG A 223 -12.21 -4.06 6.37
N ALA A 224 -13.07 -5.02 6.73
CA ALA A 224 -12.75 -6.45 6.69
C ALA A 224 -12.48 -6.93 5.26
N LEU A 225 -13.29 -6.47 4.30
CA LEU A 225 -13.13 -6.73 2.88
C LEU A 225 -11.77 -6.26 2.37
N ARG A 226 -11.37 -5.03 2.70
CA ARG A 226 -10.07 -4.49 2.33
C ARG A 226 -8.93 -5.39 2.78
N ARG A 227 -8.97 -5.88 4.03
CA ARG A 227 -7.96 -6.81 4.57
C ARG A 227 -7.99 -8.14 3.82
N LYS A 228 -9.17 -8.70 3.59
CA LYS A 228 -9.35 -9.96 2.85
C LYS A 228 -8.76 -9.85 1.44
N LEU A 229 -9.12 -8.82 0.68
CA LEU A 229 -8.62 -8.59 -0.68
C LEU A 229 -7.12 -8.35 -0.72
N ALA A 230 -6.56 -7.64 0.26
CA ALA A 230 -5.11 -7.45 0.36
C ALA A 230 -4.39 -8.80 0.54
N PHE A 231 -4.93 -9.70 1.38
CA PHE A 231 -4.40 -11.05 1.49
C PHE A 231 -4.60 -11.85 0.20
N ASP A 232 -5.81 -11.89 -0.35
CA ASP A 232 -6.14 -12.72 -1.52
C ASP A 232 -5.33 -12.32 -2.76
N LEU A 233 -5.17 -11.01 -3.01
CA LEU A 233 -4.51 -10.49 -4.21
C LEU A 233 -3.03 -10.14 -4.02
N GLY A 234 -2.57 -9.89 -2.80
CA GLY A 234 -1.18 -9.49 -2.52
C GLY A 234 -0.87 -8.01 -2.82
N ILE A 235 -1.88 -7.13 -2.88
CA ILE A 235 -1.71 -5.70 -3.10
C ILE A 235 -2.23 -4.85 -1.95
N VAL A 236 -1.69 -3.63 -1.81
CA VAL A 236 -2.24 -2.63 -0.90
C VAL A 236 -3.53 -2.07 -1.51
N ILE A 237 -4.67 -2.37 -0.89
CA ILE A 237 -5.96 -1.82 -1.32
C ILE A 237 -6.13 -0.41 -0.71
N PRO A 238 -6.45 0.62 -1.53
CA PRO A 238 -6.70 1.97 -1.02
C PRO A 238 -7.91 2.02 -0.09
N LEU A 239 -8.04 3.11 0.66
CA LEU A 239 -9.22 3.33 1.50
C LEU A 239 -10.46 3.52 0.62
N VAL A 240 -11.55 2.86 0.98
CA VAL A 240 -12.87 3.06 0.36
C VAL A 240 -13.49 4.29 1.01
N ARG A 241 -13.67 5.38 0.28
CA ARG A 241 -14.41 6.54 0.80
C ARG A 241 -15.90 6.30 0.63
N THR A 242 -16.61 6.17 1.75
CA THR A 242 -18.08 6.10 1.74
C THR A 242 -18.66 7.50 1.87
N ARG A 243 -19.56 7.90 0.97
CA ARG A 243 -20.24 9.21 0.99
C ARG A 243 -21.73 9.03 0.74
N ASP A 244 -22.55 9.87 1.34
CA ASP A 244 -23.94 10.02 0.93
C ASP A 244 -24.02 10.86 -0.34
N ASN A 245 -24.93 10.49 -1.24
CA ASN A 245 -25.20 11.24 -2.46
C ASN A 245 -26.71 11.47 -2.59
N LEU A 246 -27.12 12.73 -2.46
CA LEU A 246 -28.52 13.15 -2.51
C LEU A 246 -29.13 13.07 -3.92
N ASP A 247 -28.30 13.00 -4.96
CA ASP A 247 -28.75 12.87 -6.34
C ASP A 247 -29.09 11.41 -6.70
N LEU A 248 -28.69 10.44 -5.86
CA LEU A 248 -29.01 9.04 -6.08
C LEU A 248 -30.49 8.75 -5.76
N PRO A 249 -31.19 7.94 -6.59
CA PRO A 249 -32.52 7.47 -6.25
C PRO A 249 -32.52 6.66 -4.95
N PRO A 250 -33.66 6.58 -4.24
CA PRO A 250 -33.76 5.78 -3.02
C PRO A 250 -33.37 4.31 -3.25
N ASN A 251 -32.75 3.70 -2.24
CA ASN A 251 -32.25 2.33 -2.22
C ASN A 251 -31.11 2.04 -3.21
N VAL A 252 -30.52 3.05 -3.85
CA VAL A 252 -29.43 2.87 -4.82
C VAL A 252 -28.08 3.16 -4.18
N TYR A 253 -27.07 2.38 -4.57
CA TYR A 253 -25.66 2.69 -4.30
C TYR A 253 -24.86 2.63 -5.60
N THR A 254 -23.77 3.39 -5.66
CA THR A 254 -22.83 3.40 -6.79
C THR A 254 -21.39 3.26 -6.30
N ILE A 255 -20.60 2.48 -7.02
CA ILE A 255 -19.17 2.29 -6.77
C ILE A 255 -18.42 3.06 -7.84
N ARG A 256 -17.52 3.94 -7.43
CA ARG A 256 -16.71 4.76 -8.33
C ARG A 256 -15.22 4.40 -8.22
N LEU A 257 -14.55 4.40 -9.36
CA LEU A 257 -13.11 4.22 -9.47
C LEU A 257 -12.52 5.44 -10.16
N HIS A 258 -11.58 6.12 -9.52
CA HIS A 258 -10.97 7.34 -10.03
C HIS A 258 -12.01 8.36 -10.52
N GLY A 259 -13.08 8.54 -9.75
CA GLY A 259 -14.19 9.45 -10.09
C GLY A 259 -15.15 8.97 -11.18
N VAL A 260 -15.00 7.76 -11.73
CA VAL A 260 -15.90 7.19 -12.75
C VAL A 260 -16.79 6.11 -12.14
N GLU A 261 -18.10 6.16 -12.40
CA GLU A 261 -19.03 5.10 -11.98
C GLU A 261 -18.71 3.80 -12.72
N VAL A 262 -18.43 2.73 -11.98
CA VAL A 262 -18.09 1.40 -12.52
C VAL A 262 -19.04 0.29 -12.08
N GLY A 263 -19.87 0.56 -11.07
CA GLY A 263 -20.86 -0.37 -10.57
C GLY A 263 -22.03 0.37 -9.95
N ARG A 264 -23.24 -0.15 -10.15
CA ARG A 264 -24.47 0.37 -9.57
C ARG A 264 -25.31 -0.80 -9.09
N GLY A 265 -25.93 -0.66 -7.92
CA GLY A 265 -26.82 -1.67 -7.37
C GLY A 265 -27.96 -1.07 -6.57
N GLN A 266 -28.90 -1.92 -6.19
CA GLN A 266 -30.02 -1.57 -5.33
C GLN A 266 -29.94 -2.39 -4.04
N ALA A 267 -30.36 -1.82 -2.91
CA ALA A 267 -30.43 -2.47 -1.61
C ALA A 267 -31.67 -1.99 -0.82
N PRO A 268 -32.89 -2.41 -1.19
CA PRO A 268 -34.14 -1.94 -0.60
C PRO A 268 -34.24 -2.13 0.92
N GLY A 269 -34.73 -1.11 1.62
CA GLY A 269 -35.01 -1.16 3.07
C GLY A 269 -35.97 -2.28 3.48
N GLY A 270 -35.70 -2.93 4.62
CA GLY A 270 -36.54 -3.99 5.18
C GLY A 270 -36.59 -5.30 4.38
N GLN A 271 -35.72 -5.46 3.38
CA GLN A 271 -35.69 -6.62 2.49
C GLN A 271 -34.33 -7.33 2.52
N VAL A 272 -34.34 -8.61 2.16
CA VAL A 272 -33.15 -9.45 1.93
C VAL A 272 -33.18 -10.02 0.52
N LEU A 273 -32.02 -10.32 -0.05
CA LEU A 273 -31.90 -10.85 -1.40
C LEU A 273 -31.89 -12.38 -1.34
N ALA A 274 -32.92 -13.03 -1.88
CA ALA A 274 -32.92 -14.48 -2.09
C ALA A 274 -32.41 -14.79 -3.50
N ILE A 275 -31.40 -15.64 -3.61
CA ILE A 275 -30.76 -16.06 -4.86
C ILE A 275 -31.06 -17.54 -5.10
N GLY A 276 -31.58 -17.88 -6.28
CA GLY A 276 -31.95 -19.25 -6.64
C GLY A 276 -32.92 -19.31 -7.81
N ASP A 277 -33.13 -20.52 -8.33
CA ASP A 277 -33.95 -20.73 -9.54
C ASP A 277 -35.45 -20.82 -9.23
N ASP A 278 -35.86 -21.33 -8.06
CA ASP A 278 -37.27 -21.54 -7.68
C ASP A 278 -37.78 -20.50 -6.66
N LEU A 279 -37.77 -19.23 -7.07
CA LEU A 279 -38.21 -18.10 -6.22
C LEU A 279 -39.66 -17.66 -6.48
N ALA A 280 -40.41 -18.41 -7.29
CA ALA A 280 -41.74 -18.00 -7.75
C ALA A 280 -42.75 -17.93 -6.59
N ALA A 281 -42.66 -18.85 -5.62
CA ALA A 281 -43.59 -18.94 -4.50
C ALA A 281 -43.34 -17.90 -3.38
N LEU A 282 -42.15 -17.28 -3.34
CA LEU A 282 -41.84 -16.23 -2.37
C LEU A 282 -42.43 -14.88 -2.84
N PRO A 283 -43.05 -14.07 -1.99
CA PRO A 283 -43.47 -12.71 -2.37
C PRO A 283 -42.23 -11.81 -2.53
N GLY A 284 -42.31 -10.79 -3.39
CA GLY A 284 -41.21 -9.84 -3.55
C GLY A 284 -40.95 -9.38 -4.98
N THR A 285 -39.93 -8.55 -5.15
CA THR A 285 -39.56 -7.95 -6.43
C THR A 285 -38.46 -8.76 -7.09
N VAL A 286 -38.72 -9.27 -8.29
CA VAL A 286 -37.72 -10.00 -9.08
C VAL A 286 -36.59 -9.06 -9.49
N THR A 287 -35.35 -9.51 -9.33
CA THR A 287 -34.15 -8.77 -9.66
C THR A 287 -33.06 -9.72 -10.16
N LYS A 288 -31.88 -9.18 -10.44
CA LYS A 288 -30.66 -9.96 -10.66
C LYS A 288 -29.63 -9.61 -9.61
N GLU A 289 -28.87 -10.61 -9.19
CA GLU A 289 -27.72 -10.42 -8.32
C GLU A 289 -26.62 -9.64 -9.09
N PRO A 290 -26.01 -8.59 -8.48
CA PRO A 290 -25.15 -7.65 -9.19
C PRO A 290 -23.79 -8.19 -9.67
N VAL A 291 -23.28 -9.29 -9.11
CA VAL A 291 -21.94 -9.83 -9.39
C VAL A 291 -21.95 -10.88 -10.51
N PHE A 292 -22.81 -11.86 -10.39
CA PHE A 292 -22.91 -13.04 -11.24
C PHE A 292 -24.13 -12.99 -12.16
N GLY A 293 -25.04 -12.03 -11.98
CA GLY A 293 -26.25 -11.90 -12.79
C GLY A 293 -27.27 -13.01 -12.54
N LEU A 294 -27.15 -13.72 -11.42
CA LEU A 294 -28.03 -14.83 -11.05
C LEU A 294 -29.47 -14.34 -10.81
N ALA A 295 -30.44 -15.22 -11.08
CA ALA A 295 -31.84 -14.95 -10.78
C ALA A 295 -32.01 -14.76 -9.26
N ALA A 296 -32.61 -13.62 -8.88
CA ALA A 296 -32.76 -13.26 -7.49
C ALA A 296 -34.09 -12.53 -7.25
N LYS A 297 -34.49 -12.44 -5.99
CA LYS A 297 -35.72 -11.76 -5.58
C LYS A 297 -35.50 -11.05 -4.27
N TRP A 298 -35.87 -9.78 -4.21
CA TRP A 298 -35.94 -9.05 -2.95
C TRP A 298 -37.20 -9.45 -2.20
N ILE A 299 -37.04 -10.05 -1.02
CA ILE A 299 -38.12 -10.54 -0.17
C ILE A 299 -38.12 -9.79 1.17
N PRO A 300 -39.26 -9.65 1.85
CA PRO A 300 -39.31 -9.14 3.23
C PRO A 300 -38.35 -9.89 4.15
N ALA A 301 -37.63 -9.18 5.02
CA ALA A 301 -36.61 -9.76 5.89
C ALA A 301 -37.16 -10.88 6.80
N GLU A 302 -38.45 -10.84 7.14
CA GLU A 302 -39.13 -11.85 7.96
C GLU A 302 -39.22 -13.22 7.27
N LEU A 303 -39.12 -13.27 5.93
CA LEU A 303 -39.22 -14.49 5.14
C LEU A 303 -37.85 -15.16 4.90
N HIS A 304 -36.79 -14.66 5.53
CA HIS A 304 -35.44 -15.22 5.43
C HIS A 304 -35.40 -16.74 5.67
N GLN A 305 -35.95 -17.21 6.79
CA GLN A 305 -35.97 -18.64 7.13
C GLN A 305 -36.75 -19.49 6.12
N GLN A 306 -37.85 -18.94 5.58
CA GLN A 306 -38.66 -19.66 4.59
C GLN A 306 -37.90 -19.83 3.27
N ALA A 307 -37.20 -18.79 2.83
CA ALA A 307 -36.40 -18.85 1.61
C ALA A 307 -35.21 -19.82 1.74
N ASP A 308 -34.53 -19.84 2.90
CA ASP A 308 -33.47 -20.81 3.17
C ASP A 308 -33.99 -22.27 3.15
N LEU A 309 -35.18 -22.53 3.71
CA LEU A 309 -35.81 -23.86 3.69
C LEU A 309 -36.19 -24.32 2.26
N MET A 310 -36.41 -23.38 1.35
CA MET A 310 -36.66 -23.65 -0.07
C MET A 310 -35.36 -23.85 -0.87
N GLY A 311 -34.19 -23.81 -0.20
CA GLY A 311 -32.89 -24.00 -0.83
C GLY A 311 -32.34 -22.74 -1.53
N ALA A 312 -32.96 -21.58 -1.34
CA ALA A 312 -32.42 -20.32 -1.82
C ALA A 312 -31.27 -19.85 -0.92
N THR A 313 -30.25 -19.21 -1.50
CA THR A 313 -29.21 -18.54 -0.72
C THR A 313 -29.69 -17.13 -0.38
N VAL A 314 -29.91 -16.84 0.91
CA VAL A 314 -30.39 -15.53 1.34
C VAL A 314 -29.24 -14.65 1.82
N VAL A 315 -29.20 -13.41 1.36
CA VAL A 315 -28.11 -12.46 1.57
C VAL A 315 -28.66 -11.12 2.08
N ASP A 316 -28.08 -10.59 3.15
CA ASP A 316 -28.46 -9.28 3.71
C ASP A 316 -27.99 -8.10 2.81
N ARG A 317 -28.56 -6.92 3.00
CA ARG A 317 -28.28 -5.72 2.17
C ARG A 317 -26.81 -5.32 2.19
N ALA A 318 -26.18 -5.31 3.37
CA ALA A 318 -24.77 -4.95 3.52
C ALA A 318 -23.85 -5.96 2.82
N SER A 319 -24.22 -7.24 2.83
CA SER A 319 -23.54 -8.34 2.14
C SER A 319 -23.66 -8.21 0.63
N VAL A 320 -24.82 -7.78 0.10
CA VAL A 320 -24.97 -7.49 -1.33
C VAL A 320 -24.02 -6.37 -1.75
N ILE A 321 -24.00 -5.25 -1.02
CA ILE A 321 -23.12 -4.10 -1.32
C ILE A 321 -21.64 -4.52 -1.23
N THR A 322 -21.25 -5.22 -0.17
CA THR A 322 -19.86 -5.60 0.08
C THR A 322 -19.37 -6.66 -0.89
N THR A 323 -20.23 -7.61 -1.30
CA THR A 323 -19.88 -8.62 -2.32
C THR A 323 -19.71 -7.98 -3.69
N HIS A 324 -20.58 -7.03 -4.05
CA HIS A 324 -20.45 -6.27 -5.28
C HIS A 324 -19.18 -5.40 -5.28
N LEU A 325 -18.90 -4.69 -4.18
CA LEU A 325 -17.66 -3.94 -4.01
C LEU A 325 -16.43 -4.84 -4.12
N ALA A 326 -16.47 -6.03 -3.53
CA ALA A 326 -15.38 -6.99 -3.59
C ALA A 326 -15.04 -7.38 -5.04
N GLU A 327 -16.05 -7.62 -5.86
CA GLU A 327 -15.85 -7.98 -7.25
C GLU A 327 -15.34 -6.82 -8.09
N VAL A 328 -15.92 -5.62 -7.91
CA VAL A 328 -15.44 -4.42 -8.61
C VAL A 328 -13.97 -4.16 -8.29
N VAL A 329 -13.56 -4.31 -7.02
CA VAL A 329 -12.16 -4.14 -6.62
C VAL A 329 -11.25 -5.22 -7.21
N ARG A 330 -11.69 -6.48 -7.27
CA ARG A 330 -10.93 -7.56 -7.92
C ARG A 330 -10.71 -7.28 -9.41
N ASN A 331 -11.78 -6.92 -10.13
CA ASN A 331 -11.70 -6.60 -11.56
C ASN A 331 -10.89 -5.34 -11.85
N ALA A 332 -10.81 -4.42 -10.88
CA ALA A 332 -10.03 -3.20 -10.98
C ALA A 332 -8.67 -3.26 -10.29
N ALA A 333 -8.22 -4.41 -9.79
CA ALA A 333 -7.01 -4.52 -8.98
C ALA A 333 -5.77 -3.94 -9.69
N SER A 334 -5.63 -4.17 -11.00
CA SER A 334 -4.54 -3.59 -11.79
C SER A 334 -4.59 -2.07 -11.87
N ARG A 335 -5.79 -1.48 -11.95
CA ARG A 335 -6.00 -0.02 -12.00
C ARG A 335 -5.90 0.65 -10.63
N LEU A 336 -6.05 -0.11 -9.56
CA LEU A 336 -5.90 0.34 -8.18
C LEU A 336 -4.45 0.30 -7.71
N LEU A 337 -3.57 -0.48 -8.37
CA LEU A 337 -2.16 -0.57 -8.03
C LEU A 337 -1.39 0.66 -8.52
N GLY A 338 -1.10 1.59 -7.60
CA GLY A 338 -0.32 2.79 -7.82
C GLY A 338 1.20 2.58 -7.71
N ARG A 339 1.97 3.62 -8.06
CA ARG A 339 3.44 3.57 -7.97
C ARG A 339 3.93 3.50 -6.52
N GLU A 340 3.28 4.25 -5.63
CA GLU A 340 3.56 4.24 -4.19
C GLU A 340 3.26 2.88 -3.56
N ASP A 341 2.18 2.22 -3.98
CA ASP A 341 1.86 0.87 -3.50
C ASP A 341 2.95 -0.14 -3.89
N VAL A 342 3.44 -0.07 -5.13
CA VAL A 342 4.55 -0.93 -5.57
C VAL A 342 5.83 -0.62 -4.79
N LYS A 343 6.10 0.64 -4.46
CA LYS A 343 7.23 1.00 -3.57
C LYS A 343 7.09 0.30 -2.21
N VAL A 344 5.91 0.35 -1.59
CA VAL A 344 5.63 -0.33 -0.32
C VAL A 344 5.84 -1.84 -0.43
N LEU A 345 5.37 -2.47 -1.51
CA LEU A 345 5.57 -3.91 -1.77
C LEU A 345 7.06 -4.26 -1.93
N VAL A 346 7.82 -3.43 -2.67
CA VAL A 346 9.26 -3.60 -2.85
C VAL A 346 10.01 -3.44 -1.52
N ASP A 347 9.67 -2.43 -0.72
CA ASP A 347 10.31 -2.18 0.58
C ASP A 347 9.98 -3.31 1.59
N MET A 348 8.79 -3.92 1.50
CA MET A 348 8.42 -5.12 2.28
C MET A 348 9.28 -6.33 1.92
N VAL A 349 9.51 -6.59 0.63
CA VAL A 349 10.42 -7.67 0.20
C VAL A 349 11.85 -7.34 0.60
N ARG A 350 12.30 -6.08 0.46
CA ARG A 350 13.66 -5.66 0.85
C ARG A 350 13.97 -5.93 2.31
N ALA A 351 12.98 -5.78 3.20
CA ALA A 351 13.15 -6.05 4.63
C ALA A 351 13.43 -7.54 4.94
N SER A 352 12.98 -8.47 4.08
CA SER A 352 13.12 -9.93 4.29
C SER A 352 14.14 -10.59 3.34
N HIS A 353 14.20 -10.16 2.09
CA HIS A 353 15.01 -10.69 0.99
C HIS A 353 15.72 -9.54 0.24
N PRO A 354 16.65 -8.80 0.87
CA PRO A 354 17.28 -7.62 0.29
C PRO A 354 17.99 -7.91 -1.03
N THR A 355 18.66 -9.07 -1.14
CA THR A 355 19.40 -9.49 -2.34
C THR A 355 18.51 -9.56 -3.57
N VAL A 356 17.29 -10.10 -3.45
CA VAL A 356 16.34 -10.22 -4.56
C VAL A 356 15.95 -8.83 -5.09
N VAL A 357 15.77 -7.86 -4.20
CA VAL A 357 15.41 -6.51 -4.58
C VAL A 357 16.58 -5.76 -5.19
N GLU A 358 17.79 -5.90 -4.64
CA GLU A 358 19.00 -5.25 -5.17
C GLU A 358 19.36 -5.73 -6.58
N GLU A 359 19.14 -7.02 -6.87
CA GLU A 359 19.31 -7.57 -8.22
C GLU A 359 18.21 -7.11 -9.19
N LEU A 360 16.99 -6.87 -8.70
CA LEU A 360 15.86 -6.44 -9.54
C LEU A 360 15.89 -4.94 -9.84
N THR A 361 15.86 -4.09 -8.80
CA THR A 361 15.66 -2.64 -8.91
C THR A 361 16.62 -1.87 -8.00
N PRO A 362 17.31 -0.83 -8.51
CA PRO A 362 17.11 -0.20 -9.83
C PRO A 362 17.93 -0.83 -10.96
N ALA A 363 18.64 -1.93 -10.72
CA ALA A 363 19.64 -2.47 -11.64
C ALA A 363 19.06 -3.00 -12.97
N VAL A 364 18.02 -3.83 -12.91
CA VAL A 364 17.44 -4.49 -14.09
C VAL A 364 16.17 -3.78 -14.54
N LEU A 365 15.24 -3.53 -13.61
CA LEU A 365 13.95 -2.89 -13.88
C LEU A 365 13.76 -1.63 -13.05
N THR A 366 13.07 -0.66 -13.63
CA THR A 366 12.51 0.50 -12.94
C THR A 366 11.26 0.11 -12.16
N LEU A 367 10.90 0.91 -11.16
CA LEU A 367 9.65 0.71 -10.40
C LEU A 367 8.40 0.71 -11.31
N GLY A 368 8.45 1.38 -12.45
CA GLY A 368 7.35 1.40 -13.42
C GLY A 368 7.25 0.16 -14.28
N GLU A 369 8.35 -0.49 -14.60
CA GLU A 369 8.35 -1.80 -15.25
C GLU A 369 7.83 -2.88 -14.29
N ILE A 370 8.21 -2.81 -13.02
CA ILE A 370 7.66 -3.68 -11.98
C ILE A 370 6.15 -3.47 -11.86
N GLN A 371 5.69 -2.20 -11.74
CA GLN A 371 4.26 -1.89 -11.69
C GLN A 371 3.51 -2.48 -12.88
N ARG A 372 3.97 -2.25 -14.11
CA ARG A 372 3.29 -2.77 -15.32
C ARG A 372 3.25 -4.29 -15.39
N SER A 373 4.26 -4.96 -14.84
CA SER A 373 4.33 -6.42 -14.75
C SER A 373 3.31 -6.96 -13.74
N LEU A 374 3.28 -6.39 -12.53
CA LEU A 374 2.27 -6.74 -11.51
C LEU A 374 0.84 -6.44 -11.98
N GLN A 375 0.64 -5.32 -12.68
CA GLN A 375 -0.64 -4.99 -13.30
C GLN A 375 -1.07 -6.02 -14.34
N GLY A 376 -0.14 -6.55 -15.14
CA GLY A 376 -0.43 -7.62 -16.12
C GLY A 376 -0.89 -8.91 -15.45
N LEU A 377 -0.27 -9.31 -14.33
CA LEU A 377 -0.71 -10.45 -13.54
C LEU A 377 -2.14 -10.23 -12.99
N LEU A 378 -2.40 -9.05 -12.41
CA LEU A 378 -3.70 -8.71 -11.84
C LEU A 378 -4.82 -8.56 -12.88
N GLU A 379 -4.50 -8.10 -14.10
CA GLU A 379 -5.46 -8.03 -15.23
C GLU A 379 -6.00 -9.40 -15.66
N GLU A 380 -5.28 -10.46 -15.31
CA GLU A 380 -5.65 -11.85 -15.55
C GLU A 380 -6.12 -12.57 -14.28
N GLY A 381 -6.32 -11.85 -13.18
CA GLY A 381 -6.76 -12.41 -11.90
C GLY A 381 -5.67 -13.20 -11.17
N VAL A 382 -4.40 -13.07 -11.54
CA VAL A 382 -3.28 -13.72 -10.85
C VAL A 382 -2.87 -12.90 -9.62
N ALA A 383 -2.95 -13.53 -8.45
CA ALA A 383 -2.53 -12.91 -7.20
C ALA A 383 -1.01 -12.70 -7.15
N VAL A 384 -0.57 -11.54 -6.68
CA VAL A 384 0.84 -11.14 -6.56
C VAL A 384 1.37 -11.31 -5.13
N ARG A 385 0.88 -12.33 -4.43
CA ARG A 385 1.25 -12.62 -3.03
C ARG A 385 2.69 -13.07 -2.88
N ASP A 386 3.18 -13.87 -3.83
CA ASP A 386 4.54 -14.41 -3.80
C ASP A 386 5.52 -13.48 -4.53
N LEU A 387 5.72 -12.31 -3.94
CA LEU A 387 6.56 -11.27 -4.55
C LEU A 387 8.00 -11.72 -4.72
N VAL A 388 8.52 -12.61 -3.87
CA VAL A 388 9.90 -13.10 -3.96
C VAL A 388 10.08 -13.87 -5.27
N ARG A 389 9.26 -14.90 -5.51
CA ARG A 389 9.34 -15.68 -6.75
C ARG A 389 9.02 -14.86 -8.00
N ILE A 390 8.09 -13.90 -7.89
CA ILE A 390 7.81 -12.95 -8.97
C ILE A 390 9.07 -12.12 -9.27
N PHE A 391 9.71 -11.54 -8.26
CA PHE A 391 10.87 -10.67 -8.45
C PHE A 391 12.08 -11.42 -8.99
N GLU A 392 12.31 -12.66 -8.57
CA GLU A 392 13.33 -13.53 -9.16
C GLU A 392 13.08 -13.77 -10.66
N ALA A 393 11.85 -14.14 -11.03
CA ALA A 393 11.47 -14.36 -12.42
C ALA A 393 11.62 -13.08 -13.28
N LEU A 394 11.23 -11.92 -12.73
CA LEU A 394 11.39 -10.63 -13.39
C LEU A 394 12.86 -10.23 -13.55
N SER A 395 13.71 -10.52 -12.56
CA SER A 395 15.16 -10.25 -12.61
C SER A 395 15.85 -11.09 -13.69
N GLU A 396 15.50 -12.38 -13.79
CA GLU A 396 16.05 -13.27 -14.81
C GLU A 396 15.60 -12.85 -16.22
N ARG A 397 14.28 -12.67 -16.41
CA ARG A 397 13.73 -12.28 -17.71
C ARG A 397 14.16 -10.88 -18.13
N GLY A 398 14.19 -9.92 -17.21
CA GLY A 398 14.52 -8.52 -17.47
C GLY A 398 15.94 -8.28 -17.96
N ARG A 399 16.87 -9.22 -17.72
CA ARG A 399 18.23 -9.21 -18.30
C ARG A 399 18.23 -9.53 -19.80
N VAL A 400 17.24 -10.28 -20.27
CA VAL A 400 17.09 -10.69 -21.67
C VAL A 400 16.18 -9.73 -22.41
N ASN A 401 14.96 -9.49 -21.89
CA ASN A 401 13.98 -8.59 -22.47
C ASN A 401 13.09 -7.98 -21.38
N LYS A 402 12.81 -6.68 -21.51
CA LYS A 402 12.00 -5.90 -20.57
C LYS A 402 10.58 -5.66 -21.07
N ASP A 403 10.17 -6.36 -22.11
CA ASP A 403 8.82 -6.30 -22.64
C ASP A 403 7.80 -6.80 -21.61
N ARG A 404 6.68 -6.07 -21.47
CA ARG A 404 5.66 -6.35 -20.44
C ARG A 404 5.13 -7.78 -20.54
N GLU A 405 4.86 -8.24 -21.76
CA GLU A 405 4.29 -9.57 -22.00
C GLU A 405 5.25 -10.66 -21.54
N GLY A 406 6.52 -10.62 -21.97
CA GLY A 406 7.53 -11.57 -21.57
C GLY A 406 7.80 -11.58 -20.05
N LEU A 407 7.79 -10.43 -19.40
CA LEU A 407 7.91 -10.32 -17.94
C LEU A 407 6.73 -10.98 -17.21
N VAL A 408 5.50 -10.76 -17.69
CA VAL A 408 4.30 -11.40 -17.15
C VAL A 408 4.34 -12.92 -17.34
N GLU A 409 4.66 -13.41 -18.55
CA GLU A 409 4.74 -14.85 -18.81
C GLU A 409 5.81 -15.55 -17.97
N ALA A 410 6.96 -14.90 -17.75
CA ALA A 410 8.01 -15.44 -16.88
C ALA A 410 7.51 -15.58 -15.43
N ALA A 411 6.87 -14.54 -14.88
CA ALA A 411 6.30 -14.59 -13.55
C ALA A 411 5.17 -15.64 -13.45
N ARG A 412 4.29 -15.75 -14.46
CA ARG A 412 3.23 -16.75 -14.49
C ARG A 412 3.76 -18.18 -14.50
N THR A 413 4.80 -18.44 -15.30
CA THR A 413 5.45 -19.77 -15.36
C THR A 413 5.97 -20.18 -13.99
N THR A 414 6.65 -19.28 -13.28
CA THR A 414 7.13 -19.52 -11.91
C THR A 414 5.99 -19.72 -10.90
N LEU A 415 4.87 -19.05 -11.10
CA LEU A 415 3.66 -19.17 -10.27
C LEU A 415 2.71 -20.29 -10.69
N GLY A 416 3.02 -21.06 -11.73
CA GLY A 416 2.10 -21.99 -12.39
C GLY A 416 1.27 -22.84 -11.44
N GLY A 417 1.93 -23.62 -10.58
CA GLY A 417 1.25 -24.47 -9.59
C GLY A 417 0.34 -23.71 -8.62
N ALA A 418 0.62 -22.44 -8.32
CA ALA A 418 -0.26 -21.60 -7.50
C ALA A 418 -1.46 -21.06 -8.29
N ILE A 419 -1.26 -20.70 -9.56
CA ILE A 419 -2.34 -20.24 -10.45
C ILE A 419 -3.33 -21.36 -10.73
N SER A 420 -2.85 -22.55 -11.08
CA SER A 420 -3.72 -23.69 -11.38
C SER A 420 -4.45 -24.19 -10.13
N ALA A 421 -3.83 -24.12 -8.96
CA ALA A 421 -4.45 -24.51 -7.69
C ALA A 421 -5.62 -23.61 -7.26
N THR A 422 -5.61 -22.31 -7.57
CA THR A 422 -6.74 -21.41 -7.25
C THR A 422 -7.95 -21.63 -8.15
N LEU A 423 -7.75 -22.25 -9.32
CA LEU A 423 -8.81 -22.57 -10.28
C LEU A 423 -9.36 -23.98 -10.12
N ALA A 424 -8.62 -24.87 -9.44
CA ALA A 424 -9.05 -26.22 -9.15
C ALA A 424 -10.08 -26.26 -8.02
N VAL A 425 -11.07 -27.15 -8.14
CA VAL A 425 -12.06 -27.44 -7.08
C VAL A 425 -11.84 -28.88 -6.65
N ASP A 426 -11.62 -29.12 -5.35
CA ASP A 426 -11.32 -30.44 -4.78
C ASP A 426 -10.15 -31.18 -5.49
N GLY A 427 -9.13 -30.42 -5.92
CA GLY A 427 -7.96 -30.95 -6.63
C GLY A 427 -8.20 -31.34 -8.09
N ARG A 428 -9.42 -31.13 -8.59
CA ARG A 428 -9.79 -31.35 -10.00
C ARG A 428 -9.82 -30.03 -10.76
N LEU A 429 -9.20 -30.01 -11.93
CA LEU A 429 -9.18 -28.86 -12.83
C LEU A 429 -9.86 -29.26 -14.15
N PRO A 430 -11.09 -28.77 -14.42
CA PRO A 430 -11.76 -29.00 -15.68
C PRO A 430 -11.10 -28.17 -16.79
N VAL A 431 -10.55 -28.84 -17.80
CA VAL A 431 -9.73 -28.25 -18.86
C VAL A 431 -10.39 -28.39 -20.22
N LEU A 432 -10.48 -27.27 -20.94
CA LEU A 432 -10.69 -27.21 -22.38
C LEU A 432 -9.33 -27.12 -23.08
N THR A 433 -9.09 -28.00 -24.05
CA THR A 433 -7.88 -27.95 -24.88
C THR A 433 -8.19 -27.43 -26.28
N LEU A 434 -7.16 -27.04 -27.01
CA LEU A 434 -7.26 -26.80 -28.45
C LEU A 434 -7.03 -28.11 -29.20
N ASP A 435 -7.68 -28.26 -30.36
CA ASP A 435 -7.30 -29.30 -31.32
C ASP A 435 -5.84 -29.08 -31.78
N PRO A 436 -4.98 -30.13 -31.82
CA PRO A 436 -3.56 -29.96 -32.16
C PRO A 436 -3.29 -29.33 -33.52
N LEU A 437 -4.13 -29.59 -34.53
CA LEU A 437 -3.99 -28.98 -35.86
C LEU A 437 -4.38 -27.51 -35.81
N ALA A 438 -5.46 -27.18 -35.10
CA ALA A 438 -5.88 -25.79 -34.88
C ALA A 438 -4.81 -25.00 -34.12
N GLU A 439 -4.23 -25.58 -33.07
CA GLU A 439 -3.15 -24.96 -32.30
C GLU A 439 -1.91 -24.70 -33.17
N HIS A 440 -1.49 -25.68 -33.96
CA HIS A 440 -0.36 -25.51 -34.88
C HIS A 440 -0.60 -24.40 -35.92
N ALA A 441 -1.83 -24.34 -36.46
CA ALA A 441 -2.21 -23.32 -37.42
C ALA A 441 -2.24 -21.92 -36.78
N MET A 442 -2.70 -21.80 -35.52
CA MET A 442 -2.65 -20.54 -34.76
C MET A 442 -1.21 -20.10 -34.49
N LEU A 443 -0.30 -21.02 -34.16
CA LEU A 443 1.12 -20.72 -33.96
C LEU A 443 1.77 -20.18 -35.24
N ALA A 444 1.40 -20.69 -36.42
CA ALA A 444 1.93 -20.24 -37.70
C ALA A 444 1.55 -18.77 -38.05
N VAL A 445 0.40 -18.32 -37.57
CA VAL A 445 -0.12 -16.94 -37.77
C VAL A 445 0.11 -16.01 -36.59
N LEU A 446 0.82 -16.47 -35.55
CA LEU A 446 1.24 -15.64 -34.44
C LEU A 446 2.22 -14.57 -34.96
N ARG A 447 1.95 -13.31 -34.64
CA ARG A 447 2.81 -12.19 -35.04
C ARG A 447 3.15 -11.31 -33.83
N PRO A 448 4.39 -10.79 -33.75
CA PRO A 448 4.72 -9.76 -32.78
C PRO A 448 4.04 -8.44 -33.17
N GLY A 449 3.62 -7.66 -32.19
CA GLY A 449 3.13 -6.30 -32.37
C GLY A 449 3.62 -5.38 -31.24
N ASP A 450 3.34 -4.09 -31.36
CA ASP A 450 3.82 -3.08 -30.40
C ASP A 450 3.29 -3.31 -28.97
N ASN A 451 2.08 -3.88 -28.85
CA ASN A 451 1.44 -4.23 -27.58
C ASN A 451 1.56 -5.74 -27.25
N GLY A 452 2.64 -6.38 -27.70
CA GLY A 452 2.88 -7.80 -27.55
C GLY A 452 2.32 -8.64 -28.70
N THR A 453 2.29 -9.95 -28.51
CA THR A 453 1.85 -10.88 -29.56
C THR A 453 0.34 -10.81 -29.80
N PHE A 454 -0.06 -11.07 -31.05
CA PHE A 454 -1.45 -11.20 -31.46
C PHE A 454 -1.62 -12.28 -32.55
N LEU A 455 -2.85 -12.74 -32.71
CA LEU A 455 -3.23 -13.75 -33.70
C LEU A 455 -3.79 -13.09 -34.95
N ALA A 456 -3.09 -13.20 -36.08
CA ALA A 456 -3.53 -12.69 -37.38
C ALA A 456 -4.49 -13.70 -38.06
N LEU A 457 -5.65 -13.94 -37.43
CA LEU A 457 -6.66 -14.88 -37.92
C LEU A 457 -7.65 -14.21 -38.87
N ASP A 458 -8.19 -14.99 -39.79
CA ASP A 458 -9.35 -14.58 -40.59
C ASP A 458 -10.55 -14.28 -39.67
N PRO A 459 -11.32 -13.20 -39.91
CA PRO A 459 -12.47 -12.85 -39.08
C PRO A 459 -13.51 -13.97 -38.96
N ALA A 460 -13.81 -14.68 -40.05
CA ALA A 460 -14.81 -15.76 -40.02
C ALA A 460 -14.30 -16.98 -39.24
N TYR A 461 -12.99 -17.24 -39.23
CA TYR A 461 -12.39 -18.26 -38.36
C TYR A 461 -12.47 -17.83 -36.89
N THR A 462 -12.16 -16.56 -36.61
CA THR A 462 -12.20 -15.99 -35.26
C THR A 462 -13.59 -16.08 -34.63
N GLU A 463 -14.63 -15.68 -35.37
CA GLU A 463 -16.02 -15.77 -34.89
C GLU A 463 -16.44 -17.22 -34.60
N ARG A 464 -16.07 -18.16 -35.48
CA ARG A 464 -16.35 -19.59 -35.28
C ARG A 464 -15.65 -20.14 -34.03
N LEU A 465 -14.37 -19.82 -33.86
CA LEU A 465 -13.60 -20.23 -32.69
C LEU A 465 -14.22 -19.71 -31.39
N LEU A 466 -14.53 -18.41 -31.33
CA LEU A 466 -15.10 -17.78 -30.14
C LEU A 466 -16.51 -18.31 -29.85
N SER A 467 -17.30 -18.61 -30.89
CA SER A 467 -18.64 -19.20 -30.72
C SER A 467 -18.59 -20.64 -30.21
N ASP A 468 -17.71 -21.49 -30.75
CA ASP A 468 -17.54 -22.88 -30.27
C ASP A 468 -17.06 -22.89 -28.81
N LEU A 469 -16.07 -22.05 -28.52
CA LEU A 469 -15.50 -21.92 -27.19
C LEU A 469 -16.54 -21.38 -26.19
N LYS A 470 -17.37 -20.41 -26.57
CA LYS A 470 -18.48 -19.91 -25.74
C LYS A 470 -19.50 -21.00 -25.44
N SER A 471 -19.95 -21.75 -26.45
CA SER A 471 -20.92 -22.82 -26.24
C SER A 471 -20.41 -23.90 -25.29
N ARG A 472 -19.12 -24.26 -25.39
CA ARG A 472 -18.49 -25.25 -24.50
C ARG A 472 -18.34 -24.74 -23.07
N VAL A 473 -18.02 -23.46 -22.90
CA VAL A 473 -17.96 -22.83 -21.57
C VAL A 473 -19.34 -22.84 -20.94
N GLU A 474 -20.38 -22.41 -21.66
CA GLU A 474 -21.77 -22.42 -21.16
C GLU A 474 -22.23 -23.84 -20.78
N GLN A 475 -21.90 -24.86 -21.59
CA GLN A 475 -22.22 -26.26 -21.26
C GLN A 475 -21.49 -26.76 -20.02
N ALA A 476 -20.24 -26.35 -19.80
CA ALA A 476 -19.50 -26.70 -18.60
C ALA A 476 -20.09 -26.01 -17.36
N GLU A 477 -20.43 -24.72 -17.45
CA GLU A 477 -21.06 -23.96 -16.37
C GLU A 477 -22.43 -24.54 -15.99
N MET A 478 -23.22 -25.02 -16.96
CA MET A 478 -24.49 -25.72 -16.69
C MET A 478 -24.32 -27.02 -15.89
N ARG A 479 -23.14 -27.65 -15.94
CA ARG A 479 -22.80 -28.82 -15.13
C ARG A 479 -22.19 -28.45 -13.77
N GLY A 480 -22.02 -27.15 -13.50
CA GLY A 480 -21.36 -26.65 -12.29
C GLY A 480 -19.84 -26.56 -12.39
N ASP A 481 -19.26 -26.86 -13.55
CA ASP A 481 -17.82 -26.79 -13.77
C ASP A 481 -17.39 -25.36 -14.12
N ARG A 482 -16.16 -24.98 -13.73
CA ARG A 482 -15.52 -23.71 -14.13
C ARG A 482 -14.34 -24.00 -15.05
N PRO A 483 -14.58 -24.09 -16.37
CA PRO A 483 -13.59 -24.57 -17.31
C PRO A 483 -12.41 -23.60 -17.44
N VAL A 484 -11.22 -24.15 -17.69
CA VAL A 484 -10.01 -23.38 -18.00
C VAL A 484 -9.51 -23.78 -19.38
N LEU A 485 -9.18 -22.80 -20.23
CA LEU A 485 -8.60 -23.06 -21.53
C LEU A 485 -7.09 -23.26 -21.39
N VAL A 486 -6.56 -24.35 -21.92
CA VAL A 486 -5.13 -24.66 -21.88
C VAL A 486 -4.55 -24.71 -23.29
N CYS A 487 -3.39 -24.09 -23.46
CA CYS A 487 -2.65 -24.03 -24.73
C CYS A 487 -1.13 -24.00 -24.52
N SER A 488 -0.38 -23.98 -25.61
CA SER A 488 1.07 -23.85 -25.61
C SER A 488 1.54 -22.48 -25.11
N PRO A 489 2.70 -22.39 -24.43
CA PRO A 489 3.20 -21.14 -23.85
C PRO A 489 3.28 -19.94 -24.82
N PRO A 490 3.76 -20.10 -26.08
CA PRO A 490 3.82 -18.96 -27.01
C PRO A 490 2.45 -18.42 -27.42
N LEU A 491 1.41 -19.23 -27.37
CA LEU A 491 0.06 -18.89 -27.83
C LEU A 491 -0.78 -18.22 -26.74
N ARG A 492 -0.52 -18.55 -25.48
CA ARG A 492 -1.30 -18.12 -24.30
C ARG A 492 -1.61 -16.62 -24.24
N PRO A 493 -0.63 -15.68 -24.34
CA PRO A 493 -0.93 -14.25 -24.23
C PRO A 493 -1.84 -13.75 -25.35
N ALA A 494 -1.58 -14.16 -26.59
CA ALA A 494 -2.40 -13.77 -27.74
C ALA A 494 -3.81 -14.37 -27.67
N LEU A 495 -3.93 -15.63 -27.22
CA LEU A 495 -5.21 -16.29 -27.05
C LEU A 495 -6.02 -15.67 -25.90
N ARG A 496 -5.39 -15.29 -24.78
CA ARG A 496 -6.08 -14.58 -23.68
C ARG A 496 -6.62 -13.23 -24.13
N LYS A 497 -5.85 -12.45 -24.91
CA LYS A 497 -6.33 -11.18 -25.49
C LYS A 497 -7.55 -11.41 -26.38
N LEU A 498 -7.53 -12.46 -27.20
CA LEU A 498 -8.62 -12.82 -28.10
C LEU A 498 -9.87 -13.28 -27.33
N THR A 499 -9.72 -14.19 -26.38
CA THR A 499 -10.86 -14.75 -25.62
C THR A 499 -11.48 -13.71 -24.68
N LYS A 500 -10.68 -12.78 -24.13
CA LYS A 500 -11.18 -11.70 -23.27
C LYS A 500 -12.24 -10.82 -23.95
N LEU A 501 -12.19 -10.67 -25.28
CA LEU A 501 -13.17 -9.91 -26.06
C LEU A 501 -14.57 -10.54 -26.06
N ALA A 502 -14.66 -11.87 -25.96
CA ALA A 502 -15.93 -12.61 -26.04
C ALA A 502 -16.35 -13.24 -24.71
N ILE A 503 -15.39 -13.65 -23.89
CA ILE A 503 -15.59 -14.37 -22.62
C ILE A 503 -14.56 -13.86 -21.61
N ASP A 504 -14.84 -12.71 -21.01
CA ASP A 504 -13.92 -12.03 -20.09
C ASP A 504 -13.48 -12.93 -18.92
N ARG A 505 -14.41 -13.74 -18.39
CA ARG A 505 -14.22 -14.60 -17.20
C ARG A 505 -13.45 -15.89 -17.45
N LEU A 506 -13.15 -16.27 -18.70
CA LEU A 506 -12.47 -17.53 -18.99
C LEU A 506 -10.96 -17.44 -18.72
N PRO A 507 -10.42 -18.20 -17.75
CA PRO A 507 -8.99 -18.25 -17.54
C PRO A 507 -8.31 -19.01 -18.69
N VAL A 508 -7.16 -18.50 -19.13
CA VAL A 508 -6.32 -19.13 -20.15
C VAL A 508 -4.96 -19.42 -19.55
N LEU A 509 -4.61 -20.71 -19.46
CA LEU A 509 -3.34 -21.17 -18.93
C LEU A 509 -2.45 -21.77 -20.02
N SER A 510 -1.14 -21.74 -19.77
CA SER A 510 -0.21 -22.52 -20.56
C SER A 510 -0.02 -23.93 -19.98
N TYR A 511 0.43 -24.89 -20.79
CA TYR A 511 0.82 -26.21 -20.27
C TYR A 511 1.90 -26.14 -19.19
N ALA A 512 2.76 -25.11 -19.19
CA ALA A 512 3.80 -24.91 -18.19
C ALA A 512 3.25 -24.40 -16.84
N GLU A 513 2.00 -23.95 -16.80
CA GLU A 513 1.34 -23.44 -15.59
C GLU A 513 0.53 -24.52 -14.85
N LEU A 514 0.39 -25.72 -15.43
CA LEU A 514 -0.35 -26.81 -14.81
C LEU A 514 0.49 -27.46 -13.71
N GLY A 515 0.02 -27.38 -12.45
CA GLY A 515 0.69 -28.03 -11.33
C GLY A 515 0.56 -29.56 -11.38
N ASP A 516 1.67 -30.26 -11.17
CA ASP A 516 1.75 -31.73 -11.18
C ASP A 516 0.80 -32.41 -10.18
N GLN A 517 0.44 -31.70 -9.11
CA GLN A 517 -0.45 -32.20 -8.05
C GLN A 517 -1.95 -32.24 -8.42
N LEU A 518 -2.35 -31.67 -9.57
CA LEU A 518 -3.75 -31.53 -9.94
C LEU A 518 -4.21 -32.67 -10.85
N GLN A 519 -5.44 -33.13 -10.64
CA GLN A 519 -6.09 -34.06 -11.56
C GLN A 519 -6.78 -33.26 -12.67
N LEU A 520 -6.28 -33.40 -13.90
CA LEU A 520 -6.87 -32.75 -15.07
C LEU A 520 -8.09 -33.54 -15.55
N ASP A 521 -9.24 -32.88 -15.64
CA ASP A 521 -10.45 -33.45 -16.23
C ASP A 521 -10.71 -32.79 -17.58
N THR A 522 -10.49 -33.54 -18.67
CA THR A 522 -10.61 -32.98 -20.02
C THR A 522 -12.09 -32.98 -20.43
N ILE A 523 -12.72 -31.82 -20.33
CA ILE A 523 -14.14 -31.63 -20.62
C ILE A 523 -14.43 -31.46 -22.11
N GLY A 524 -13.41 -31.15 -22.93
CA GLY A 524 -13.54 -31.10 -24.38
C GLY A 524 -12.35 -30.45 -25.08
N ALA A 525 -12.29 -30.63 -26.41
CA ALA A 525 -11.34 -29.95 -27.29
C ALA A 525 -12.10 -28.98 -28.21
N VAL A 526 -11.60 -27.75 -28.32
CA VAL A 526 -12.10 -26.72 -29.22
C VAL A 526 -11.56 -27.00 -30.61
N THR A 527 -12.46 -27.39 -31.52
CA THR A 527 -12.12 -27.69 -32.91
C THR A 527 -12.47 -26.46 -33.75
N GLY A 528 -11.48 -25.65 -34.10
CA GLY A 528 -11.62 -24.65 -35.16
C GLY A 528 -11.77 -25.37 -36.50
N ALA A 529 -12.97 -25.87 -36.82
CA ALA A 529 -13.21 -26.77 -37.94
C ALA A 529 -12.73 -26.17 -39.28
N HIS A 530 -11.60 -26.71 -39.74
CA HIS A 530 -10.95 -26.70 -41.06
C HIS A 530 -10.84 -25.39 -41.87
N SER A 531 -9.59 -25.19 -42.34
CA SER A 531 -9.04 -24.16 -43.24
C SER A 531 -8.84 -22.77 -42.63
N ILE A 532 -7.71 -22.60 -41.95
CA ILE A 532 -6.90 -21.39 -42.18
C ILE A 532 -6.39 -21.58 -43.63
N ALA A 533 -7.12 -21.04 -44.60
CA ALA A 533 -6.73 -21.15 -46.01
C ALA A 533 -5.33 -20.56 -46.18
N ALA A 534 -4.48 -21.33 -46.85
CA ALA A 534 -3.07 -21.07 -47.11
C ALA A 534 -2.80 -19.74 -47.83
#